data_AF-I9WI42-F1
#
_entry.id   AF-I9WI42-F1
#
_cell.length_a   1.000
_cell.length_b   1.000
_cell.length_c   1.000
_cell.angle_alpha   90.00
_cell.angle_beta   90.00
_cell.angle_gamma   90.00
#
_symmetry.space_group_name_H-M   'P 1'
#
loop_
_entity.id
_entity.type
_entity.pdbx_description
1 polymer ?
#
loop_
_entity_poly.entity_id
_entity_poly.type
_entity_poly.pdbx_seq_one_letter_code
_entity_poly.pdbx_strand_id
1 'polypeptide(L)'
;METKEEDKDKKLEEMIVLLCEKGDLSSQTDQIIKDLKEIYEGEYRHKYSKITTTILNSTRDKEQAFMTLAQNIRTLKEIQDNKEVENIKPKLEKLYDHMNLECIRLQDFDEKMSKVKDVSNKLEDDLNKNYKKLSEELNKQQTQYITILGIFASIVLTFVGGLAFSTSVLSNIDKANA
;
A
#
# COMPACT_ATOMS: atom_id res chain seq x y z
N MET A 1 -29.51 9.15 -29.60
CA MET A 1 -29.91 8.46 -28.35
C MET A 1 -28.72 8.44 -27.39
N GLU A 2 -27.51 8.09 -27.86
CA GLU A 2 -26.24 8.22 -27.11
C GLU A 2 -25.98 9.62 -26.52
N THR A 3 -26.20 10.69 -27.28
CA THR A 3 -25.95 12.07 -26.82
C THR A 3 -26.82 12.54 -25.65
N LYS A 4 -28.01 11.94 -25.43
CA LYS A 4 -28.87 12.26 -24.29
C LYS A 4 -28.48 11.50 -23.02
N GLU A 5 -27.95 10.29 -23.16
CA GLU A 5 -27.46 9.52 -22.02
C GLU A 5 -26.10 10.01 -21.53
N GLU A 6 -25.22 10.44 -22.45
CA GLU A 6 -23.95 11.08 -22.08
C GLU A 6 -24.14 12.38 -21.28
N ASP A 7 -25.20 13.14 -21.57
CA ASP A 7 -25.57 14.34 -20.81
C ASP A 7 -26.05 13.98 -19.39
N LYS A 8 -26.88 12.94 -19.27
CA LYS A 8 -27.34 12.42 -17.97
C LYS A 8 -26.19 11.85 -17.13
N ASP A 9 -25.24 11.15 -17.77
CA ASP A 9 -24.02 10.66 -17.12
C ASP A 9 -23.23 11.83 -16.51
N LYS A 10 -22.97 12.90 -17.26
CA LYS A 10 -22.23 14.07 -16.76
C LYS A 10 -22.95 14.76 -15.60
N LYS A 11 -24.27 15.02 -15.76
CA LYS A 11 -25.08 15.62 -14.68
C LYS A 11 -25.05 14.77 -13.41
N LEU A 12 -25.10 13.44 -13.55
CA LEU A 12 -24.98 12.54 -12.40
C LEU A 12 -23.58 12.59 -11.79
N GLU A 13 -22.53 12.57 -12.59
CA GLU A 13 -21.14 12.67 -12.11
C GLU A 13 -20.93 13.95 -11.28
N GLU A 14 -21.40 15.10 -11.77
CA GLU A 14 -21.36 16.39 -11.04
C GLU A 14 -22.16 16.34 -9.73
N MET A 15 -23.36 15.75 -9.77
CA MET A 15 -24.19 15.57 -8.59
C MET A 15 -23.50 14.68 -7.55
N ILE A 16 -22.85 13.60 -7.99
CA ILE A 16 -22.12 12.69 -7.10
C ILE A 16 -20.98 13.42 -6.39
N VAL A 17 -20.19 14.23 -7.12
CA VAL A 17 -19.11 15.04 -6.51
C VAL A 17 -19.68 15.97 -5.44
N LEU A 18 -20.78 16.67 -5.74
CA LEU A 18 -21.44 17.56 -4.79
C LEU A 18 -21.93 16.81 -3.54
N LEU A 19 -22.49 15.61 -3.71
CA LEU A 19 -22.96 14.76 -2.61
C LEU A 19 -21.82 14.11 -1.82
N CYS A 20 -20.60 14.01 -2.36
CA CYS A 20 -19.43 13.58 -1.61
C CYS A 20 -18.87 14.68 -0.69
N GLU A 21 -18.98 15.94 -1.09
CA GLU A 21 -18.38 17.08 -0.38
C GLU A 21 -19.30 17.66 0.73
N LYS A 22 -20.62 17.55 0.56
CA LYS A 22 -21.58 18.17 1.49
C LYS A 22 -21.97 17.23 2.62
N GLY A 23 -21.69 17.63 3.86
CA GLY A 23 -22.13 16.89 5.05
C GLY A 23 -23.59 17.13 5.48
N ASP A 24 -24.16 18.30 5.14
CA ASP A 24 -25.58 18.62 5.39
C ASP A 24 -26.27 19.03 4.09
N LEU A 25 -27.38 18.37 3.78
CA LEU A 25 -28.19 18.59 2.58
C LEU A 25 -29.45 19.42 2.85
N SER A 26 -29.77 19.72 4.12
CA SER A 26 -31.04 20.30 4.56
C SER A 26 -31.54 21.47 3.69
N SER A 27 -30.66 22.40 3.34
CA SER A 27 -30.98 23.61 2.56
C SER A 27 -31.17 23.40 1.05
N GLN A 28 -30.77 22.25 0.50
CA GLN A 28 -30.77 21.98 -0.95
C GLN A 28 -31.48 20.68 -1.33
N THR A 29 -32.00 19.95 -0.35
CA THR A 29 -32.69 18.66 -0.52
C THR A 29 -33.70 18.68 -1.68
N ASP A 30 -34.58 19.66 -1.73
CA ASP A 30 -35.63 19.73 -2.76
C ASP A 30 -35.06 19.92 -4.18
N GLN A 31 -34.02 20.75 -4.31
CA GLN A 31 -33.36 20.98 -5.60
C GLN A 31 -32.62 19.71 -6.06
N ILE A 32 -31.92 19.05 -5.14
CA ILE A 32 -31.22 17.79 -5.41
C ILE A 32 -32.20 16.70 -5.87
N ILE A 33 -33.35 16.57 -5.22
CA ILE A 33 -34.39 15.60 -5.62
C ILE A 33 -34.90 15.89 -7.02
N LYS A 34 -35.16 17.18 -7.32
CA LYS A 34 -35.62 17.61 -8.64
C LYS A 34 -34.61 17.28 -9.74
N ASP A 35 -33.33 17.55 -9.48
CA ASP A 35 -32.26 17.28 -10.43
C ASP A 35 -32.05 15.77 -10.63
N LEU A 36 -32.09 14.98 -9.55
CA LEU A 36 -32.03 13.51 -9.62
C LEU A 36 -33.23 12.93 -10.38
N LYS A 37 -34.42 13.52 -10.25
CA LYS A 37 -35.60 13.15 -11.04
C LYS A 37 -35.39 13.39 -12.53
N GLU A 38 -34.86 14.54 -12.92
CA GLU A 38 -34.54 14.83 -14.32
C GLU A 38 -33.52 13.84 -14.88
N ILE A 39 -32.47 13.52 -14.11
CA ILE A 39 -31.46 12.54 -14.47
C ILE A 39 -32.08 11.15 -14.65
N TYR A 40 -32.87 10.69 -13.67
CA TYR A 40 -33.47 9.36 -13.68
C TYR A 40 -34.76 9.24 -14.50
N GLU A 41 -35.18 10.30 -15.19
CA GLU A 41 -36.37 10.25 -16.06
C GLU A 41 -36.19 9.22 -17.19
N GLY A 42 -37.16 8.32 -17.33
CA GLY A 42 -37.16 7.24 -18.32
C GLY A 42 -36.31 6.03 -17.95
N GLU A 43 -35.76 5.35 -18.95
CA GLU A 43 -35.01 4.08 -18.79
C GLU A 43 -33.53 4.26 -18.42
N TYR A 44 -33.11 5.46 -18.01
CA TYR A 44 -31.71 5.75 -17.69
C TYR A 44 -31.18 4.80 -16.61
N ARG A 45 -29.99 4.24 -16.87
CA ARG A 45 -29.26 3.36 -15.95
C ARG A 45 -27.87 3.91 -15.76
N HIS A 46 -27.59 4.40 -14.56
CA HIS A 46 -26.25 4.83 -14.20
C HIS A 46 -25.24 3.68 -14.26
N LYS A 47 -24.01 3.98 -14.64
CA LYS A 47 -22.91 3.03 -14.70
C LYS A 47 -22.12 3.06 -13.40
N TYR A 48 -22.10 1.94 -12.69
CA TYR A 48 -21.34 1.78 -11.43
C TYR A 48 -19.87 2.14 -11.60
N SER A 49 -19.24 1.68 -12.68
CA SER A 49 -17.84 1.99 -12.98
C SER A 49 -17.56 3.48 -13.12
N LYS A 50 -18.48 4.23 -13.72
CA LYS A 50 -18.36 5.67 -13.88
C LYS A 50 -18.47 6.38 -12.54
N ILE A 51 -19.50 6.08 -11.75
CA ILE A 51 -19.69 6.65 -10.40
C ILE A 51 -18.45 6.40 -9.54
N THR A 52 -17.99 5.13 -9.47
CA THR A 52 -16.79 4.77 -8.71
C THR A 52 -15.56 5.53 -9.22
N THR A 53 -15.35 5.62 -10.53
CA THR A 53 -14.20 6.35 -11.11
C THR A 53 -14.25 7.83 -10.78
N THR A 54 -15.43 8.46 -10.84
CA THR A 54 -15.62 9.86 -10.49
C THR A 54 -15.22 10.13 -9.04
N ILE A 55 -15.67 9.29 -8.10
CA ILE A 55 -15.32 9.42 -6.68
C ILE A 55 -13.82 9.22 -6.45
N LEU A 56 -13.23 8.21 -7.08
CA LEU A 56 -11.80 7.92 -6.93
C LEU A 56 -10.90 9.04 -7.47
N ASN A 57 -11.39 9.82 -8.44
CA ASN A 57 -10.66 10.93 -9.04
C ASN A 57 -10.96 12.29 -8.40
N SER A 58 -12.08 12.43 -7.67
CA SER A 58 -12.51 13.71 -7.10
C SER A 58 -11.88 14.03 -5.73
N THR A 59 -11.42 13.02 -4.99
CA THR A 59 -10.90 13.20 -3.63
C THR A 59 -9.63 12.39 -3.36
N ARG A 60 -8.83 12.87 -2.41
CA ARG A 60 -7.73 12.09 -1.81
C ARG A 60 -8.24 11.12 -0.75
N ASP A 61 -9.24 11.55 0.02
CA ASP A 61 -9.87 10.74 1.07
C ASP A 61 -11.08 10.02 0.48
N LYS A 62 -10.80 8.84 -0.09
CA LYS A 62 -11.77 8.03 -0.82
C LYS A 62 -12.78 7.42 0.13
N GLU A 63 -12.32 6.86 1.24
CA GLU A 63 -13.18 6.22 2.25
C GLU A 63 -14.23 7.21 2.76
N GLN A 64 -13.79 8.40 3.17
CA GLN A 64 -14.71 9.43 3.64
C GLN A 64 -15.73 9.83 2.57
N ALA A 65 -15.31 9.97 1.30
CA ALA A 65 -16.23 10.35 0.23
C ALA A 65 -17.29 9.28 -0.07
N PHE A 66 -16.92 7.99 -0.07
CA PHE A 66 -17.87 6.89 -0.21
C PHE A 66 -18.85 6.85 0.97
N MET A 67 -18.37 7.02 2.20
CA MET A 67 -19.22 7.06 3.40
C MET A 67 -20.19 8.23 3.40
N THR A 68 -19.70 9.45 3.11
CA THR A 68 -20.53 10.66 3.03
C THR A 68 -21.62 10.49 1.96
N LEU A 69 -21.25 9.99 0.78
CA LEU A 69 -22.19 9.77 -0.30
C LEU A 69 -23.25 8.73 0.04
N ALA A 70 -22.85 7.59 0.62
CA ALA A 70 -23.77 6.55 1.07
C ALA A 70 -24.77 7.09 2.09
N GLN A 71 -24.29 7.88 3.06
CA GLN A 71 -25.14 8.54 4.05
C GLN A 71 -26.09 9.55 3.41
N ASN A 72 -25.61 10.34 2.47
CA ASN A 72 -26.41 11.34 1.77
C ASN A 72 -27.52 10.71 0.92
N ILE A 73 -27.22 9.65 0.16
CA ILE A 73 -28.24 8.92 -0.62
C ILE A 73 -29.26 8.27 0.32
N ARG A 74 -28.81 7.76 1.48
CA ARG A 74 -29.72 7.23 2.50
C ARG A 74 -30.66 8.31 3.04
N THR A 75 -30.15 9.49 3.35
CA THR A 75 -30.99 10.62 3.78
C THR A 75 -32.02 10.94 2.70
N LEU A 76 -31.60 11.04 1.43
CA LEU A 76 -32.49 11.35 0.30
C LEU A 76 -33.58 10.30 0.10
N LYS A 77 -33.29 9.01 0.29
CA LYS A 77 -34.28 7.93 0.11
C LYS A 77 -35.29 7.82 1.24
N GLU A 78 -34.94 8.30 2.44
CA GLU A 78 -35.74 8.18 3.66
C GLU A 78 -36.72 9.36 3.85
N ILE A 79 -36.69 10.36 2.96
CA ILE A 79 -37.64 11.49 2.96
C ILE A 79 -39.05 10.97 2.69
N GLN A 80 -39.89 11.00 3.72
CA GLN A 80 -41.30 10.64 3.65
C GLN A 80 -42.11 11.75 2.94
N ASP A 81 -43.29 11.38 2.41
CA ASP A 81 -44.29 12.27 1.80
C ASP A 81 -43.91 13.01 0.52
N ASN A 82 -42.77 12.68 -0.11
CA ASN A 82 -42.40 13.23 -1.41
C ASN A 82 -42.68 12.24 -2.56
N LYS A 83 -43.81 12.44 -3.27
CA LYS A 83 -44.16 11.66 -4.48
C LYS A 83 -43.07 11.68 -5.55
N GLU A 84 -42.25 12.73 -5.59
CA GLU A 84 -41.14 12.81 -6.54
C GLU A 84 -40.02 11.84 -6.20
N VAL A 85 -39.74 11.64 -4.90
CA VAL A 85 -38.77 10.65 -4.41
C VAL A 85 -39.25 9.24 -4.69
N GLU A 86 -40.56 8.97 -4.55
CA GLU A 86 -41.13 7.64 -4.75
C GLU A 86 -40.87 7.08 -6.16
N ASN A 87 -40.89 7.93 -7.18
CA ASN A 87 -40.60 7.53 -8.56
C ASN A 87 -39.13 7.17 -8.81
N ILE A 88 -38.19 7.83 -8.12
CA ILE A 88 -36.75 7.59 -8.29
C ILE A 88 -36.16 6.64 -7.23
N LYS A 89 -36.93 6.30 -6.20
CA LYS A 89 -36.51 5.46 -5.08
C LYS A 89 -35.83 4.16 -5.50
N PRO A 90 -36.34 3.38 -6.49
CA PRO A 90 -35.67 2.15 -6.92
C PRO A 90 -34.28 2.40 -7.53
N LYS A 91 -34.06 3.56 -8.15
CA LYS A 91 -32.75 3.95 -8.72
C LYS A 91 -31.81 4.41 -7.62
N LEU A 92 -32.31 5.15 -6.63
CA LEU A 92 -31.55 5.55 -5.44
C LEU A 92 -31.15 4.34 -4.59
N GLU A 93 -32.02 3.34 -4.46
CA GLU A 93 -31.69 2.08 -3.76
C GLU A 93 -30.53 1.34 -4.44
N LYS A 94 -30.53 1.27 -5.77
CA LYS A 94 -29.40 0.67 -6.52
C LYS A 94 -28.10 1.42 -6.32
N LEU A 95 -28.15 2.76 -6.32
CA LEU A 95 -26.98 3.59 -6.08
C LEU A 95 -26.47 3.42 -4.64
N TYR A 96 -27.38 3.43 -3.67
CA TYR A 96 -27.07 3.21 -2.25
C TYR A 96 -26.43 1.85 -2.00
N ASP A 97 -27.01 0.79 -2.56
CA ASP A 97 -26.49 -0.57 -2.45
C ASP A 97 -25.08 -0.68 -3.05
N HIS A 98 -24.86 -0.07 -4.23
CA HIS A 98 -23.54 0.01 -4.85
C HIS A 98 -22.53 0.77 -3.97
N MET A 99 -22.91 1.91 -3.38
CA MET A 99 -22.01 2.66 -2.48
C MET A 99 -21.66 1.88 -1.21
N ASN A 100 -22.63 1.21 -0.60
CA ASN A 100 -22.37 0.35 0.56
C ASN A 100 -21.43 -0.80 0.21
N LEU A 101 -21.61 -1.44 -0.96
CA LEU A 101 -20.72 -2.50 -1.43
C LEU A 101 -19.28 -1.97 -1.57
N GLU A 102 -19.10 -0.78 -2.13
CA GLU A 102 -17.78 -0.16 -2.29
C GLU A 102 -17.17 0.24 -0.94
N CYS A 103 -17.96 0.75 0.02
CA CYS A 103 -17.49 0.98 1.39
C CYS A 103 -16.94 -0.29 2.04
N ILE A 104 -17.68 -1.40 1.95
CA ILE A 104 -17.26 -2.70 2.51
C ILE A 104 -15.96 -3.18 1.85
N ARG A 105 -15.86 -3.05 0.51
CA ARG A 105 -14.67 -3.44 -0.25
C ARG A 105 -13.45 -2.62 0.12
N LEU A 106 -13.61 -1.31 0.30
CA LEU A 106 -12.51 -0.44 0.73
C LEU A 106 -12.04 -0.81 2.13
N GLN A 107 -12.96 -1.00 3.07
CA GLN A 107 -12.61 -1.41 4.43
C GLN A 107 -11.86 -2.75 4.49
N ASP A 108 -12.32 -3.76 3.74
CA ASP A 108 -11.62 -5.06 3.63
C ASP A 108 -10.24 -4.92 2.98
N PHE A 109 -10.11 -4.03 1.98
CA PHE A 109 -8.83 -3.76 1.34
C PHE A 109 -7.85 -3.06 2.30
N ASP A 110 -8.31 -2.08 3.07
CA ASP A 110 -7.48 -1.37 4.04
C ASP A 110 -7.01 -2.29 5.18
N GLU A 111 -7.87 -3.19 5.67
CA GLU A 111 -7.48 -4.21 6.63
C GLU A 111 -6.39 -5.14 6.08
N LYS A 112 -6.54 -5.61 4.83
CA LYS A 112 -5.54 -6.45 4.16
C LYS A 112 -4.24 -5.69 3.93
N MET A 113 -4.31 -4.44 3.50
CA MET A 113 -3.13 -3.60 3.26
C MET A 113 -2.37 -3.32 4.56
N SER A 114 -3.08 -3.10 5.67
CA SER A 114 -2.48 -2.98 7.00
C SER A 114 -1.72 -4.25 7.39
N LYS A 115 -2.31 -5.43 7.21
CA LYS A 115 -1.62 -6.72 7.45
C LYS A 115 -0.38 -6.90 6.58
N VAL A 116 -0.45 -6.52 5.31
CA VAL A 116 0.71 -6.57 4.39
C VAL A 116 1.82 -5.64 4.87
N LYS A 117 1.49 -4.42 5.31
CA LYS A 117 2.44 -3.47 5.86
C LYS A 117 3.11 -4.00 7.12
N ASP A 118 2.36 -4.61 8.03
CA ASP A 118 2.90 -5.23 9.23
C ASP A 118 3.87 -6.38 8.93
N VAL A 119 3.53 -7.24 7.96
CA VAL A 119 4.42 -8.31 7.49
C VAL A 119 5.67 -7.72 6.86
N SER A 120 5.54 -6.66 6.05
CA SER A 120 6.68 -5.99 5.42
C SER A 120 7.64 -5.41 6.46
N ASN A 121 7.12 -4.73 7.48
CA ASN A 121 7.93 -4.16 8.56
C ASN A 121 8.65 -5.25 9.35
N LYS A 122 7.96 -6.34 9.70
CA LYS A 122 8.58 -7.49 10.38
C LYS A 122 9.68 -8.14 9.54
N LEU A 123 9.45 -8.28 8.23
CA LEU A 123 10.45 -8.81 7.31
C LEU A 123 11.68 -7.91 7.22
N GLU A 124 11.48 -6.59 7.16
CA GLU A 124 12.57 -5.61 7.17
C GLU A 124 13.40 -5.71 8.47
N ASP A 125 12.73 -5.79 9.62
CA ASP A 125 13.38 -5.97 10.92
C ASP A 125 14.18 -7.28 10.99
N ASP A 126 13.59 -8.39 10.55
CA ASP A 126 14.24 -9.71 10.52
C ASP A 126 15.43 -9.73 9.57
N LEU A 127 15.32 -9.10 8.39
CA LEU A 127 16.42 -8.96 7.44
C LEU A 127 17.56 -8.14 8.04
N ASN A 128 17.26 -7.00 8.65
CA ASN A 128 18.26 -6.15 9.31
C ASN A 128 18.97 -6.88 10.45
N LYS A 129 18.23 -7.62 11.27
CA LYS A 129 18.77 -8.43 12.36
C LYS A 129 19.68 -9.55 11.84
N ASN A 130 19.24 -10.27 10.82
CA ASN A 130 20.01 -11.34 10.19
C ASN A 130 21.27 -10.80 9.52
N TYR A 131 21.17 -9.67 8.83
CA TYR A 131 22.32 -9.00 8.21
C TYR A 131 23.36 -8.59 9.26
N LYS A 132 22.92 -7.98 10.36
CA LYS A 132 23.81 -7.60 11.48
C LYS A 132 24.51 -8.83 12.07
N LYS A 133 23.76 -9.90 12.34
CA LYS A 133 24.32 -11.15 12.87
C LYS A 133 25.33 -11.79 11.90
N LEU A 134 25.03 -11.79 10.60
CA LEU A 134 25.95 -12.29 9.58
C LEU A 134 27.23 -11.47 9.52
N SER A 135 27.12 -10.14 9.56
CA SER A 135 28.27 -9.23 9.60
C SER A 135 29.15 -9.47 10.83
N GLU A 136 28.56 -9.62 12.01
CA GLU A 136 29.28 -9.95 13.25
C GLU A 136 30.02 -11.30 13.15
N GLU A 137 29.38 -12.34 12.60
CA GLU A 137 30.00 -13.65 12.42
C GLU A 137 31.15 -13.58 11.40
N LEU A 138 31.00 -12.84 10.30
CA LEU A 138 32.08 -12.64 9.32
C LEU A 138 33.29 -11.92 9.93
N ASN A 139 33.06 -10.87 10.73
CA ASN A 139 34.14 -10.16 11.42
C ASN A 139 34.89 -11.07 12.40
N LYS A 140 34.15 -11.93 13.11
CA LYS A 140 34.74 -12.93 14.00
C LYS A 140 35.57 -13.96 13.23
N GLN A 141 35.05 -14.47 12.11
CA GLN A 141 35.78 -15.40 11.23
C GLN A 141 37.05 -14.76 10.66
N GLN A 142 36.98 -13.50 10.22
CA GLN A 142 38.16 -12.77 9.73
C GLN A 142 39.26 -12.68 10.80
N THR A 143 38.88 -12.37 12.04
CA THR A 143 39.82 -12.29 13.16
C THR A 143 40.47 -13.66 13.44
N GLN A 144 39.68 -14.73 13.44
CA GLN A 144 40.17 -16.10 13.59
C GLN A 144 41.14 -16.48 12.46
N TYR A 145 40.82 -16.11 11.22
CA TYR A 145 41.69 -16.38 10.07
C TYR A 145 43.04 -15.67 10.18
N ILE A 146 43.05 -14.38 10.56
CA ILE A 146 44.30 -13.62 10.79
C ILE A 146 45.12 -14.27 11.91
N THR A 147 44.46 -14.74 12.97
CA THR A 147 45.12 -15.42 14.10
C THR A 147 45.78 -16.72 13.64
N ILE A 148 45.06 -17.56 12.90
CA ILE A 148 45.59 -18.80 12.33
C ILE A 148 46.79 -18.51 11.43
N LEU A 149 46.67 -17.51 10.55
CA LEU A 149 47.75 -17.10 9.66
C LEU A 149 48.99 -16.64 10.43
N GLY A 150 48.81 -15.88 11.51
CA GLY A 150 49.91 -15.45 12.40
C GLY A 150 50.63 -16.62 13.08
N ILE A 151 49.88 -17.62 13.54
CA ILE A 151 50.45 -18.86 14.12
C ILE A 151 51.26 -19.61 13.06
N PHE A 152 50.69 -19.83 11.87
CA PHE A 152 51.40 -20.49 10.78
C PHE A 152 52.65 -19.74 10.34
N ALA A 153 52.58 -18.41 10.21
CA ALA A 153 53.73 -17.58 9.87
C ALA A 153 54.86 -17.72 10.90
N SER A 154 54.51 -17.77 12.19
CA SER A 154 55.48 -17.95 13.28
C SER A 154 56.17 -19.32 13.20
N ILE A 155 55.39 -20.38 12.99
CA ILE A 155 55.92 -21.76 12.81
C ILE A 155 56.89 -21.82 11.61
N VAL A 156 56.48 -21.27 10.46
CA VAL A 156 57.30 -21.24 9.24
C VAL A 156 58.58 -20.43 9.47
N LEU A 157 58.48 -19.27 10.10
CA LEU A 157 59.64 -18.41 10.39
C LEU A 157 60.63 -19.10 11.32
N THR A 158 60.17 -19.75 12.39
CA THR A 158 61.03 -20.52 13.30
C THR A 158 61.71 -21.67 12.56
N PHE A 159 60.99 -22.40 11.70
CA PHE A 159 61.55 -23.51 10.93
C PHE A 159 62.61 -23.05 9.94
N VAL A 160 62.33 -22.01 9.14
CA VAL A 160 63.27 -21.44 8.16
C VAL A 160 64.49 -20.84 8.88
N GLY A 161 64.28 -20.11 9.98
CA GLY A 161 65.37 -19.56 10.79
C GLY A 161 66.26 -20.65 11.39
N GLY A 162 65.65 -21.73 11.90
CA GLY A 162 66.37 -22.90 12.39
C GLY A 162 67.22 -23.57 11.30
N LEU A 163 66.65 -23.82 10.12
CA LEU A 163 67.38 -24.37 8.97
C LEU A 163 68.55 -23.45 8.55
N ALA A 164 68.30 -22.14 8.41
CA ALA A 164 69.32 -21.18 8.01
C ALA A 164 70.49 -21.10 9.02
N PHE A 165 70.19 -21.16 10.31
CA PHE A 165 71.20 -21.25 11.37
C PHE A 165 72.00 -22.55 11.25
N SER A 166 71.34 -23.71 11.13
CA SER A 166 72.00 -25.00 10.97
C SER A 166 72.91 -25.04 9.75
N THR A 167 72.46 -24.50 8.60
CA THR A 167 73.29 -24.41 7.39
C THR A 167 74.49 -23.47 7.57
N SER A 168 74.32 -22.38 8.32
CA SER A 168 75.40 -21.43 8.60
C SER A 168 76.48 -22.05 9.50
N VAL A 169 76.09 -22.78 10.54
CA VAL A 169 77.02 -23.52 11.40
C VAL A 169 77.79 -24.57 10.59
N LEU A 170 77.08 -25.37 9.78
CA LEU A 170 77.71 -26.39 8.93
C LEU A 170 78.70 -25.77 7.93
N SER A 171 78.32 -24.66 7.28
CA SER A 171 79.20 -23.93 6.36
C SER A 171 80.42 -23.32 7.07
N ASN A 172 80.27 -22.84 8.30
CA ASN A 172 81.39 -22.32 9.08
C ASN A 172 82.35 -23.44 9.55
N ILE A 173 81.83 -24.63 9.89
CA ILE A 173 82.66 -25.79 10.19
C ILE A 173 83.45 -26.22 8.95
N ASP A 174 82.79 -26.27 7.79
CA ASP A 174 83.42 -26.60 6.51
C ASP A 174 84.58 -25.64 6.18
N LYS A 175 84.38 -24.33 6.39
CA LYS A 175 85.44 -23.31 6.20
C LYS A 175 86.57 -23.36 7.23
N ALA A 176 86.32 -23.77 8.46
CA ALA A 176 87.34 -23.84 9.52
C ALA A 176 88.21 -25.10 9.41
N ASN A 177 87.74 -26.12 8.70
CA ASN A 177 88.42 -27.40 8.51
C ASN A 177 89.12 -27.51 7.13
N ALA A 178 89.17 -26.39 6.39
CA ALA A 178 89.89 -26.20 5.13
C ALA A 178 91.08 -25.26 5.34
#